data_AF-A0A953DKI6-F1
#
_entry.id   AF-A0A953DKI6-F1
#
_cell.length_a   1.000
_cell.length_b   1.000
_cell.length_c   1.000
_cell.angle_alpha   90.00
_cell.angle_beta   90.00
_cell.angle_gamma   90.00
#
_symmetry.space_group_name_H-M   'P 1'
#
loop_
_entity.id
_entity.type
_entity.pdbx_description
1 polymer ?
#
loop_
_entity_poly.entity_id
_entity_poly.type
_entity_poly.pdbx_seq_one_letter_code
_entity_poly.pdbx_strand_id
1 'polypeptide(L)'
;MLPVRGTETGWYKNLRQAPTLEMRAGQQALTTNVRLIEDQSRVAAIVERFREKYGASQIQAYYPLINVAVEVPLPSSHYGKLW
;
A
#
# COMPACT_ATOMS: atom_id res chain seq x y z
N MET A 1 0.41 -0.54 -0.26
CA MET A 1 -0.20 -0.31 1.06
C MET A 1 -1.57 -0.97 1.11
N LEU A 2 -1.93 -1.55 2.26
CA LEU A 2 -3.26 -2.09 2.51
C LEU A 2 -4.00 -1.18 3.51
N PRO A 3 -5.15 -0.60 3.16
CA PRO A 3 -5.99 0.09 4.12
C PRO A 3 -6.62 -0.91 5.10
N VAL A 4 -6.46 -0.67 6.41
CA VAL A 4 -6.87 -1.61 7.47
C VAL A 4 -8.36 -1.96 7.41
N ARG A 5 -9.21 -0.97 7.10
CA ARG A 5 -10.66 -1.15 6.89
C ARG A 5 -11.05 -0.96 5.43
N GLY A 6 -10.15 -1.28 4.49
CA GLY A 6 -10.40 -1.16 3.06
C GLY A 6 -10.92 0.22 2.66
N THR A 7 -11.99 0.23 1.87
CA THR A 7 -12.71 1.44 1.40
C THR A 7 -13.24 2.36 2.49
N GLU A 8 -13.40 1.86 3.72
CA GLU A 8 -13.88 2.66 4.86
C GLU A 8 -12.76 3.48 5.51
N THR A 9 -11.51 3.13 5.24
CA THR A 9 -10.33 3.79 5.81
C THR A 9 -10.28 5.27 5.38
N GLY A 10 -10.18 6.18 6.35
CA GLY A 10 -10.24 7.63 6.10
C GLY A 10 -9.22 8.13 5.07
N TRP A 11 -7.95 7.74 5.21
CA TRP A 11 -6.91 8.16 4.27
C TRP A 11 -7.15 7.61 2.84
N TYR A 12 -7.76 6.43 2.70
CA TYR A 12 -8.12 5.89 1.39
C TYR A 12 -9.25 6.70 0.74
N LYS A 13 -10.24 7.15 1.53
CA LYS A 13 -11.29 8.06 1.04
C LYS A 13 -10.71 9.37 0.50
N ASN A 14 -9.70 9.93 1.17
CA ASN A 14 -9.00 11.12 0.69
C ASN A 14 -8.28 10.86 -0.63
N LEU A 15 -7.60 9.71 -0.77
CA LEU A 15 -6.92 9.35 -2.01
C LEU A 15 -7.87 9.11 -3.19
N ARG A 16 -9.12 8.70 -2.94
CA ARG A 16 -10.15 8.65 -3.99
C ARG A 16 -10.54 10.02 -4.52
N GLN A 17 -10.42 11.07 -3.70
CA GLN A 17 -10.70 12.45 -4.13
C GLN A 17 -9.48 13.10 -4.78
N ALA A 18 -8.29 12.88 -4.20
CA ALA A 18 -7.02 13.38 -4.69
C ALA A 18 -5.96 12.29 -4.54
N PRO A 19 -5.55 11.60 -5.64
CA PRO A 19 -4.66 10.45 -5.57
C PRO A 19 -3.19 10.85 -5.38
N THR A 20 -2.93 11.89 -4.58
CA THR A 20 -1.58 12.38 -4.25
C THR A 20 -1.25 12.02 -2.81
N LEU A 21 -0.06 11.49 -2.58
CA LEU A 21 0.45 11.15 -1.26
C LEU A 21 1.83 11.77 -1.07
N GLU A 22 2.03 12.45 0.06
CA GLU A 22 3.36 12.75 0.58
C GLU A 22 3.73 11.69 1.62
N MET A 23 4.91 11.09 1.47
CA MET A 23 5.48 10.16 2.43
C MET A 23 6.84 10.67 2.86
N ARG A 24 7.18 10.43 4.12
CA ARG A 24 8.51 10.73 4.68
C ARG A 24 9.08 9.47 5.31
N ALA A 25 10.33 9.18 5.00
CA ALA A 25 11.08 8.07 5.56
C ALA A 25 12.48 8.57 5.94
N GLY A 26 12.76 8.66 7.25
CA GLY A 26 13.97 9.32 7.73
C GLY A 26 14.05 10.78 7.27
N GLN A 27 15.16 11.15 6.63
CA GLN A 27 15.39 12.49 6.07
C GLN A 27 14.83 12.67 4.64
N GLN A 28 14.25 11.62 4.05
CA GLN A 28 13.73 11.66 2.69
C GLN A 28 12.23 11.93 2.69
N ALA A 29 11.77 12.74 1.74
CA ALA A 29 10.35 12.97 1.46
C ALA A 29 10.07 12.71 -0.01
N LEU A 30 8.92 12.12 -0.30
CA LEU A 30 8.43 11.86 -1.65
C LEU A 30 6.97 12.26 -1.75
N THR A 31 6.66 13.16 -2.67
CA THR A 31 5.29 13.46 -3.08
C THR A 31 5.05 12.84 -4.45
N THR A 32 4.06 11.96 -4.55
CA THR A 32 3.77 11.23 -5.79
C THR A 32 2.28 10.94 -5.95
N ASN A 33 1.86 10.71 -7.19
CA ASN A 33 0.54 10.15 -7.47
C ASN A 33 0.55 8.65 -7.17
N VAL A 34 -0.52 8.15 -6.58
CA VAL A 34 -0.70 6.74 -6.27
C VAL A 34 -1.66 6.08 -7.25
N ARG A 35 -1.60 4.75 -7.31
CA ARG A 35 -2.57 3.93 -8.04
C ARG A 35 -3.48 3.23 -7.05
N LEU A 36 -4.78 3.46 -7.16
CA LEU A 36 -5.79 2.74 -6.41
C LEU A 36 -6.10 1.42 -7.11
N ILE A 37 -6.08 0.32 -6.36
CA ILE A 37 -6.28 -1.03 -6.87
C ILE A 37 -7.57 -1.57 -6.24
N GLU A 38 -8.59 -1.74 -7.07
CA GLU A 38 -9.90 -2.31 -6.69
C GLU A 38 -10.16 -3.68 -7.33
N ASP A 39 -9.31 -4.08 -8.29
CA ASP A 39 -9.35 -5.42 -8.87
C ASP A 39 -9.05 -6.48 -7.79
N GLN A 40 -10.02 -7.34 -7.51
CA GLN A 40 -9.95 -8.28 -6.40
C GLN A 40 -8.85 -9.33 -6.58
N SER A 41 -8.54 -9.72 -7.82
CA SER A 41 -7.46 -10.68 -8.08
C SER A 41 -6.09 -10.06 -7.77
N ARG A 42 -5.91 -8.78 -8.12
CA ARG A 42 -4.70 -8.02 -7.79
C ARG A 42 -4.59 -7.73 -6.29
N VAL A 43 -5.70 -7.41 -5.64
CA VAL A 43 -5.74 -7.23 -4.18
C VAL A 43 -5.35 -8.52 -3.48
N ALA A 44 -5.91 -9.67 -3.86
CA ALA A 44 -5.56 -10.97 -3.30
C ALA A 44 -4.05 -11.27 -3.46
N ALA A 45 -3.48 -11.06 -4.64
CA ALA A 45 -2.05 -11.27 -4.87
C ALA A 45 -1.16 -10.37 -3.99
N ILE A 46 -1.59 -9.13 -3.72
CA ILE A 46 -0.89 -8.21 -2.80
C ILE A 46 -1.02 -8.71 -1.36
N VAL A 47 -2.20 -9.19 -0.96
CA VAL A 47 -2.45 -9.73 0.38
C VAL A 47 -1.55 -10.92 0.66
N GLU A 48 -1.36 -11.83 -0.30
CA GLU A 48 -0.43 -12.96 -0.12
C GLU A 48 1.00 -12.49 0.17
N ARG A 49 1.50 -11.48 -0.56
CA ARG A 49 2.83 -10.89 -0.26
C ARG A 49 2.91 -10.29 1.15
N PHE A 50 1.81 -9.73 1.65
CA PHE A 50 1.74 -9.23 3.02
C PHE A 50 1.71 -10.38 4.03
N ARG A 51 0.99 -11.47 3.74
CA ARG A 51 0.96 -12.68 4.58
C ARG A 51 2.33 -13.34 4.67
N GLU A 52 3.07 -13.41 3.56
CA GLU A 52 4.45 -13.90 3.53
C GLU A 52 5.38 -13.06 4.41
N LYS A 53 5.24 -11.73 4.36
CA LYS A 53 6.12 -10.80 5.09
C LYS A 53 5.79 -10.66 6.58
N TYR A 54 4.50 -10.65 6.94
CA TYR A 54 4.03 -10.31 8.29
C TYR A 54 3.33 -11.48 9.01
N GLY A 55 3.11 -12.60 8.33
CA GLY A 55 2.40 -13.77 8.85
C GLY A 55 0.89 -13.72 8.58
N ALA A 56 0.34 -14.84 8.11
CA ALA A 56 -1.07 -14.94 7.73
C ALA A 56 -2.04 -14.64 8.88
N SER A 57 -1.76 -15.16 10.08
CA SER A 57 -2.59 -14.94 11.27
C SER A 57 -2.66 -13.46 11.67
N GLN A 58 -1.57 -12.70 11.49
CA GLN A 58 -1.57 -11.26 11.78
C GLN A 58 -2.46 -10.52 10.78
N ILE A 59 -2.32 -10.81 9.49
CA ILE A 59 -3.15 -10.17 8.47
C ILE A 59 -4.64 -10.44 8.72
N GLN A 60 -5.00 -11.68 9.07
CA GLN A 60 -6.40 -12.03 9.38
C GLN A 60 -6.92 -11.31 10.63
N ALA A 61 -6.11 -11.16 11.68
CA ALA A 61 -6.53 -10.53 12.93
C ALA A 61 -6.68 -9.00 12.81
N TYR A 62 -5.78 -8.35 12.05
CA TYR A 62 -5.69 -6.89 12.04
C TYR A 62 -6.49 -6.20 10.93
N TYR A 63 -6.85 -6.90 9.85
CA TYR A 63 -7.51 -6.31 8.70
C TYR A 63 -8.97 -6.79 8.59
N PRO A 64 -9.93 -6.11 9.25
CA PRO A 64 -11.34 -6.51 9.22
C PRO A 64 -12.01 -6.37 7.85
N LEU A 65 -11.43 -5.60 6.92
CA LEU A 65 -11.91 -5.47 5.54
C LEU A 65 -10.74 -5.26 4.59
N ILE A 66 -10.52 -6.20 3.66
CA ILE A 66 -9.51 -6.08 2.62
C ILE A 66 -10.17 -6.21 1.24
N ASN A 67 -10.58 -5.09 0.67
CA ASN A 67 -11.20 -5.03 -0.66
C ASN A 67 -10.48 -4.10 -1.64
N VAL A 68 -9.43 -3.40 -1.18
CA VAL A 68 -8.65 -2.44 -1.98
C VAL A 68 -7.18 -2.43 -1.55
N ALA A 69 -6.31 -1.99 -2.44
CA ALA A 69 -4.91 -1.71 -2.16
C ALA A 69 -4.49 -0.38 -2.80
N VAL A 70 -3.38 0.18 -2.32
CA VAL A 70 -2.77 1.39 -2.90
C VAL A 70 -1.33 1.09 -3.29
N GLU A 71 -1.00 1.25 -4.57
CA GLU A 71 0.36 1.16 -5.09
C GLU A 71 0.98 2.55 -5.14
N VAL A 72 2.17 2.66 -4.56
CA VAL A 72 2.97 3.88 -4.53
C VAL A 72 4.13 3.67 -5.50
N PRO A 73 4.18 4.41 -6.62
CA PRO A 73 5.34 4.41 -7.50
C PRO A 73 6.51 5.04 -6.76
N LEU A 74 7.52 4.23 -6.44
CA LEU A 74 8.78 4.73 -5.93
C LEU A 74 9.68 5.08 -7.12
N PRO A 75 10.34 6.25 -7.12
CA PRO A 75 11.39 6.50 -8.09
C PRO A 75 12.46 5.43 -7.94
N SER A 76 12.94 4.89 -9.05
CA SER A 76 14.05 3.95 -9.07
C SER A 76 15.22 4.59 -8.32
N SER A 77 15.55 4.07 -7.14
CA SER A 77 16.77 4.50 -6.47
C SER A 77 17.93 3.93 -7.27
N HIS A 78 18.87 4.79 -7.67
CA HIS A 78 20.22 4.37 -8.04
C HIS A 78 20.91 3.82 -6.79
N TYR A 79 20.55 2.60 -6.36
CA TYR A 79 21.46 1.77 -5.58
C TYR A 79 22.18 0.85 -6.55
N GLY A 80 23.38 1.29 -6.90
CA GLY A 80 24.34 0.46 -7.60
C GLY A 80 24.61 -0.83 -6.84
N LYS A 81 24.91 -1.88 -7.62
CA LYS A 81 25.58 -3.10 -7.18
C LYS A 81 26.69 -2.80 -6.16
N LEU A 82 26.48 -3.24 -4.93
CA LEU A 82 27.46 -3.67 -3.95
C LEU A 82 26.69 -4.76 -3.21
N TRP A 83 26.80 -6.05 -3.52
CA TRP A 83 27.94 -6.94 -3.73
C TRP A 83 27.50 -8.08 -4.66
#